data_AF-A0A0N0VNP2-F1
#
_entry.id   AF-A0A0N0VNP2-F1
#
_cell.length_a   1.000
_cell.length_b   1.000
_cell.length_c   1.000
_cell.angle_alpha   90.00
_cell.angle_beta   90.00
_cell.angle_gamma   90.00
#
_symmetry.space_group_name_H-M   'P 1'
#
loop_
_entity.id
_entity.type
_entity.pdbx_description
1 polymer ?
#
loop_
_entity_poly.entity_id
_entity_poly.type
_entity_poly.pdbx_seq_one_letter_code
_entity_poly.pdbx_strand_id
1 'polypeptide(L)'
;MKKVKTSIAIIIGFLAIFFIVSLLDGNYRSSSDLKSKIEVSRERLQDHQPLFRPINTSYNLVLSKPSKENKELLLNTTEYVDTIIQTHILLTVDESILEEKYKLKDIKKNGLANKKLLKLNFEDPLDRSNASAWLGIVLNFQESIFTINEDPEQFLDSYIEATREVDAILNNSDEN
;
A
#
# COMPACT_ATOMS: atom_id res chain seq x y z
N MET A 1 -22.29 -24.18 -8.44
CA MET A 1 -21.16 -23.38 -7.93
C MET A 1 -21.58 -21.92 -7.83
N LYS A 2 -21.76 -21.37 -6.62
CA LYS A 2 -22.09 -19.95 -6.42
C LYS A 2 -20.81 -19.12 -6.63
N LYS A 3 -20.82 -18.26 -7.65
CA LYS A 3 -19.73 -17.32 -7.96
C LYS A 3 -19.55 -16.34 -6.79
N VAL A 4 -18.34 -16.27 -6.25
CA VAL A 4 -17.90 -15.27 -5.28
C VAL A 4 -18.00 -13.90 -5.95
N LYS A 5 -18.99 -13.08 -5.55
CA LYS A 5 -19.20 -11.70 -6.04
C LYS A 5 -18.78 -10.65 -5.00
N THR A 6 -18.06 -11.05 -3.96
CA THR A 6 -17.88 -10.22 -2.75
C THR A 6 -16.65 -9.31 -2.82
N SER A 7 -15.63 -9.64 -3.62
CA SER A 7 -14.35 -8.90 -3.59
C SER A 7 -14.35 -7.57 -4.36
N ILE A 8 -15.13 -7.48 -5.45
CA ILE A 8 -15.22 -6.26 -6.25
C ILE A 8 -16.13 -5.22 -5.57
N ALA A 9 -17.16 -5.66 -4.85
CA ALA A 9 -18.08 -4.77 -4.15
C ALA A 9 -17.42 -3.98 -3.00
N ILE A 10 -16.42 -4.57 -2.35
CA ILE A 10 -15.67 -3.92 -1.26
C ILE A 10 -14.71 -2.86 -1.83
N ILE A 11 -14.01 -3.17 -2.93
CA ILE A 11 -13.12 -2.23 -3.61
C ILE A 11 -13.91 -1.06 -4.20
N ILE A 12 -15.06 -1.34 -4.82
CA ILE A 12 -16.01 -0.30 -5.29
C ILE A 12 -16.56 0.51 -4.12
N GLY A 13 -16.86 -0.13 -2.98
CA GLY A 13 -17.32 0.55 -1.77
C GLY A 13 -16.28 1.53 -1.21
N PHE A 14 -15.00 1.15 -1.23
CA PHE A 14 -13.91 2.02 -0.75
C PHE A 14 -13.59 3.16 -1.73
N LEU A 15 -13.58 2.87 -3.04
CA LEU A 15 -13.46 3.90 -4.08
C LEU A 15 -14.66 4.87 -4.06
N ALA A 16 -15.87 4.40 -3.73
CA ALA A 16 -17.04 5.25 -3.57
C ALA A 16 -16.92 6.18 -2.35
N ILE A 17 -16.32 5.72 -1.24
CA ILE A 17 -16.00 6.58 -0.10
C ILE A 17 -15.00 7.67 -0.52
N PHE A 18 -13.93 7.30 -1.25
CA PHE A 18 -12.95 8.25 -1.78
C PHE A 18 -13.57 9.28 -2.75
N PHE A 19 -14.53 8.84 -3.58
CA PHE A 19 -15.26 9.68 -4.53
C PHE A 19 -16.26 10.62 -3.83
N ILE A 20 -16.91 10.16 -2.75
CA ILE A 20 -17.79 11.00 -1.91
C ILE A 20 -16.96 12.07 -1.18
N VAL A 21 -15.77 11.74 -0.70
CA VAL A 21 -14.84 12.72 -0.11
C VAL A 21 -14.39 13.76 -1.15
N SER A 22 -14.14 13.34 -2.39
CA SER A 22 -13.73 14.23 -3.50
C SER A 22 -14.87 15.12 -4.06
N LEU A 23 -16.14 14.67 -4.05
CA LEU A 23 -17.29 15.48 -4.47
C LEU A 23 -17.75 16.48 -3.40
N LEU A 24 -17.43 16.19 -2.14
CA LEU A 24 -17.71 17.06 -1.01
C LEU A 24 -16.67 18.20 -0.87
N ASP A 25 -15.59 18.14 -1.64
CA ASP A 25 -14.48 19.10 -1.73
C ASP A 25 -14.88 20.49 -2.27
N GLY A 26 -16.15 20.66 -2.65
CA GLY A 26 -16.69 21.97 -3.03
C GLY A 26 -17.09 22.88 -1.85
N ASN A 27 -17.09 22.43 -0.58
CA ASN A 27 -17.74 23.21 0.48
C ASN A 27 -17.30 23.03 1.95
N TYR A 28 -16.08 22.55 2.29
CA TYR A 28 -15.65 22.45 3.70
C TYR A 28 -14.99 23.72 4.23
N ARG A 29 -15.82 24.63 4.74
CA ARG A 29 -15.44 25.79 5.54
C ARG A 29 -15.31 25.44 7.04
N SER A 30 -14.33 24.64 7.45
CA SER A 30 -13.65 24.77 8.77
C SER A 30 -12.57 23.68 8.94
N SER A 31 -11.41 24.02 9.52
CA SER A 31 -10.36 23.02 9.80
C SER A 31 -10.73 22.04 10.92
N SER A 32 -11.70 22.38 11.77
CA SER A 32 -12.20 21.51 12.85
C SER A 32 -13.01 20.32 12.31
N ASP A 33 -13.83 20.52 11.28
CA ASP A 33 -14.60 19.44 10.66
C ASP A 33 -13.70 18.47 9.89
N LEU A 34 -12.65 18.99 9.25
CA LEU A 34 -11.64 18.17 8.58
C LEU A 34 -10.86 17.33 9.61
N LYS A 35 -10.43 17.95 10.72
CA LYS A 35 -9.70 17.26 11.80
C LYS A 35 -10.53 16.14 12.42
N SER A 36 -11.80 16.40 12.73
CA SER A 36 -12.72 15.39 13.26
C SER A 36 -12.92 14.20 12.31
N LYS A 37 -12.97 14.46 10.99
CA LYS A 37 -13.11 13.39 9.99
C LYS A 37 -11.84 12.59 9.78
N ILE A 38 -10.68 13.21 9.88
CA ILE A 38 -9.37 12.54 9.85
C ILE A 38 -9.27 11.60 11.05
N GLU A 39 -9.69 12.06 12.23
CA GLU A 39 -9.70 11.28 13.47
C GLU A 39 -10.63 10.06 13.37
N VAL A 40 -11.86 10.25 12.88
CA VAL A 40 -12.80 9.14 12.60
C VAL A 40 -12.26 8.17 11.54
N SER A 41 -11.58 8.66 10.50
CA SER A 41 -10.99 7.81 9.46
C SER A 41 -9.81 7.00 9.99
N ARG A 42 -9.02 7.58 10.91
CA ARG A 42 -7.92 6.92 11.60
C ARG A 42 -8.41 5.83 12.54
N GLU A 43 -9.43 6.11 13.35
CA GLU A 43 -10.10 5.11 14.21
C GLU A 43 -10.64 3.95 13.37
N ARG A 44 -11.32 4.24 12.26
CA ARG A 44 -11.83 3.20 11.35
C ARG A 44 -10.74 2.37 10.70
N LEU A 45 -9.57 2.94 10.42
CA LEU A 45 -8.44 2.19 9.87
C LEU A 45 -8.01 1.07 10.84
N GLN A 46 -7.96 1.40 12.14
CA GLN A 46 -7.62 0.44 13.20
C GLN A 46 -8.67 -0.67 13.34
N ASP A 47 -9.96 -0.34 13.25
CA ASP A 47 -11.04 -1.33 13.30
C ASP A 47 -10.96 -2.39 12.18
N HIS A 48 -10.32 -2.04 11.06
CA HIS A 48 -10.20 -2.92 9.90
C HIS A 48 -8.92 -3.77 9.90
N GLN A 49 -8.04 -3.67 10.92
CA GLN A 49 -6.75 -4.38 11.03
C GLN A 49 -6.76 -5.89 10.63
N PRO A 50 -7.81 -6.70 10.88
CA PRO A 50 -7.85 -8.10 10.42
C PRO A 50 -7.97 -8.27 8.90
N LEU A 51 -8.54 -7.28 8.18
CA LEU A 51 -8.67 -7.28 6.73
C LEU A 51 -7.34 -6.97 6.01
N PHE A 52 -6.32 -6.56 6.76
CA PHE A 52 -5.03 -6.11 6.26
C PHE A 52 -3.99 -7.21 6.04
N ARG A 53 -4.31 -8.51 6.19
CA ARG A 53 -3.31 -9.59 6.03
C ARG A 53 -3.32 -10.39 4.70
N PRO A 54 -3.77 -9.88 3.54
CA PRO A 54 -3.84 -10.69 2.33
C PRO A 54 -2.47 -10.94 1.67
N ILE A 55 -1.42 -10.14 1.95
CA ILE A 55 -0.16 -10.21 1.19
C ILE A 55 0.61 -11.53 1.38
N ASN A 56 0.69 -12.04 2.62
CA ASN A 56 1.28 -13.35 2.90
C ASN A 56 0.50 -14.47 2.22
N THR A 57 -0.82 -14.34 2.15
CA THR A 57 -1.67 -15.32 1.49
C THR A 57 -1.43 -15.33 -0.01
N SER A 58 -1.42 -14.17 -0.66
CA SER A 58 -1.17 -14.05 -2.10
C SER A 58 0.24 -14.46 -2.47
N TYR A 59 1.25 -14.17 -1.63
CA TYR A 59 2.62 -14.63 -1.85
C TYR A 59 2.73 -16.15 -1.78
N ASN A 60 2.15 -16.79 -0.76
CA ASN A 60 2.12 -18.25 -0.64
C ASN A 60 1.39 -18.92 -1.81
N LEU A 61 0.35 -18.29 -2.36
CA LEU A 61 -0.30 -18.76 -3.58
C LEU A 61 0.65 -18.78 -4.77
N VAL A 62 1.48 -17.73 -4.94
CA VAL A 62 2.50 -17.69 -6.00
C VAL A 62 3.57 -18.76 -5.79
N LEU A 63 4.06 -18.96 -4.56
CA LEU A 63 5.02 -20.03 -4.26
C LEU A 63 4.47 -21.43 -4.56
N SER A 64 3.19 -21.67 -4.27
CA SER A 64 2.55 -22.96 -4.56
C SER A 64 2.30 -23.16 -6.06
N LYS A 65 2.01 -22.08 -6.78
CA LYS A 65 1.68 -22.09 -8.21
C LYS A 65 1.99 -20.71 -8.82
N PRO A 66 3.11 -20.52 -9.53
CA PRO A 66 3.54 -19.21 -10.03
C PRO A 66 2.85 -18.82 -11.35
N SER A 67 1.52 -18.94 -11.41
CA SER A 67 0.74 -18.53 -12.59
C SER A 67 0.68 -17.01 -12.72
N LYS A 68 0.41 -16.54 -13.95
CA LYS A 68 0.16 -15.13 -14.22
C LYS A 68 -0.92 -14.55 -13.31
N GLU A 69 -2.05 -15.27 -13.13
CA GLU A 69 -3.14 -14.78 -12.29
C GLU A 69 -2.72 -14.63 -10.82
N ASN A 70 -1.91 -15.56 -10.29
CA ASN A 70 -1.45 -15.49 -8.91
C ASN A 70 -0.45 -14.34 -8.71
N LYS A 71 0.43 -14.08 -9.68
CA LYS A 71 1.35 -12.92 -9.63
C LYS A 71 0.60 -11.60 -9.74
N GLU A 72 -0.42 -11.52 -10.60
CA GLU A 72 -1.30 -10.34 -10.69
C GLU A 72 -2.09 -10.12 -9.39
N LEU A 73 -2.57 -11.20 -8.77
CA LEU A 73 -3.21 -11.11 -7.45
C LEU A 73 -2.25 -10.58 -6.38
N LEU A 74 -1.00 -11.04 -6.35
CA LEU A 74 0.03 -10.54 -5.45
C LEU A 74 0.30 -9.04 -5.67
N LEU A 75 0.44 -8.61 -6.94
CA LEU A 75 0.64 -7.21 -7.28
C LEU A 75 -0.55 -6.35 -6.82
N ASN A 76 -1.78 -6.72 -7.18
CA ASN A 76 -2.99 -5.98 -6.79
C ASN A 76 -3.16 -5.92 -5.26
N THR A 77 -2.77 -6.98 -4.56
CA THR A 77 -2.78 -7.01 -3.10
C THR A 77 -1.79 -6.01 -2.52
N THR A 78 -0.62 -5.86 -3.15
CA THR A 78 0.38 -4.86 -2.76
C THR A 78 -0.09 -3.44 -3.05
N GLU A 79 -0.69 -3.19 -4.22
CA GLU A 79 -1.26 -1.88 -4.57
C GLU A 79 -2.33 -1.45 -3.56
N TYR A 80 -3.11 -2.40 -3.04
CA TYR A 80 -4.05 -2.16 -1.97
C TYR A 80 -3.34 -1.76 -0.65
N VAL A 81 -2.26 -2.45 -0.28
CA VAL A 81 -1.44 -2.09 0.90
C VAL A 81 -0.84 -0.69 0.74
N ASP A 82 -0.23 -0.39 -0.41
CA ASP A 82 0.31 0.95 -0.74
C ASP A 82 -0.75 2.03 -0.60
N THR A 83 -1.95 1.79 -1.12
CA THR A 83 -3.06 2.75 -1.02
C THR A 83 -3.35 3.12 0.44
N ILE A 84 -3.28 2.14 1.35
CA ILE A 84 -3.51 2.42 2.77
C ILE A 84 -2.33 3.14 3.40
N ILE A 85 -1.09 2.73 3.13
CA ILE A 85 0.12 3.43 3.62
C ILE A 85 0.09 4.90 3.19
N GLN A 86 -0.15 5.14 1.91
CA GLN A 86 -0.24 6.49 1.34
C GLN A 86 -1.41 7.27 1.95
N THR A 87 -2.56 6.64 2.18
CA THR A 87 -3.69 7.29 2.86
C THR A 87 -3.32 7.67 4.28
N HIS A 88 -2.62 6.81 5.02
CA HIS A 88 -2.14 7.10 6.36
C HIS A 88 -1.20 8.31 6.37
N ILE A 89 -0.22 8.35 5.46
CA ILE A 89 0.70 9.49 5.27
C ILE A 89 -0.07 10.79 5.03
N LEU A 90 -1.02 10.79 4.08
CA LEU A 90 -1.82 11.99 3.76
C LEU A 90 -2.71 12.47 4.93
N LEU A 91 -3.05 11.59 5.87
CA LEU A 91 -3.85 11.91 7.05
C LEU A 91 -3.02 12.31 8.28
N THR A 92 -1.68 12.21 8.21
CA THR A 92 -0.80 12.36 9.38
C THR A 92 0.37 13.32 9.15
N VAL A 93 0.81 13.52 7.90
CA VAL A 93 1.88 14.44 7.53
C VAL A 93 1.28 15.73 6.98
N ASP A 94 1.78 16.89 7.42
CA ASP A 94 1.32 18.18 6.89
C ASP A 94 1.66 18.33 5.41
N GLU A 95 0.72 18.87 4.63
CA GLU A 95 0.86 19.05 3.18
C GLU A 95 2.10 19.89 2.80
N SER A 96 2.41 20.92 3.61
CA SER A 96 3.62 21.73 3.40
C SER A 96 4.92 20.92 3.45
N ILE A 97 5.00 19.88 4.29
CA ILE A 97 6.17 19.00 4.36
C ILE A 97 6.27 18.16 3.08
N LEU A 98 5.16 17.60 2.61
CA LEU A 98 5.10 16.82 1.37
C LEU A 98 5.57 17.64 0.16
N GLU A 99 5.13 18.90 0.07
CA GLU A 99 5.47 19.79 -1.04
C GLU A 99 6.87 20.39 -0.95
N GLU A 100 7.29 20.89 0.21
CA GLU A 100 8.53 21.66 0.35
C GLU A 100 9.76 20.78 0.56
N LYS A 101 9.68 19.78 1.46
CA LYS A 101 10.80 18.90 1.82
C LYS A 101 10.98 17.79 0.78
N TYR A 102 9.90 17.12 0.39
CA TYR A 102 9.97 15.95 -0.50
C TYR A 102 9.68 16.26 -1.95
N LYS A 103 9.16 17.46 -2.28
CA LYS A 103 8.75 17.85 -3.64
C LYS A 103 7.75 16.86 -4.24
N LEU A 104 6.94 16.24 -3.38
CA LEU A 104 5.96 15.24 -3.75
C LEU A 104 4.65 15.92 -4.10
N LYS A 105 4.42 16.10 -5.41
CA LYS A 105 3.12 16.56 -5.93
C LYS A 105 2.06 15.46 -5.92
N ASP A 106 2.48 14.20 -5.82
CA ASP A 106 1.59 13.04 -5.81
C ASP A 106 2.31 11.83 -5.17
N ILE A 107 1.96 11.52 -3.90
CA ILE A 107 2.53 10.38 -3.17
C ILE A 107 2.23 9.04 -3.86
N LYS A 108 1.16 8.95 -4.68
CA LYS A 108 0.77 7.73 -5.40
C LYS A 108 1.80 7.25 -6.41
N LYS A 109 2.76 8.11 -6.78
CA LYS A 109 3.89 7.74 -7.64
C LYS A 109 4.97 6.94 -6.91
N ASN A 110 4.92 6.87 -5.58
CA ASN A 110 5.82 6.06 -4.76
C ASN A 110 5.03 4.87 -4.21
N GLY A 111 5.45 3.66 -4.54
CA GLY A 111 4.78 2.43 -4.13
C GLY A 111 5.75 1.27 -3.97
N LEU A 112 5.43 0.37 -3.05
CA LEU A 112 6.09 -0.92 -2.91
C LEU A 112 5.57 -1.91 -3.97
N ALA A 113 4.39 -1.65 -4.55
CA ALA A 113 3.83 -2.40 -5.66
C ALA A 113 4.61 -2.15 -6.95
N ASN A 114 5.37 -3.16 -7.37
CA ASN A 114 6.25 -3.06 -8.52
C ASN A 114 5.89 -4.08 -9.61
N LYS A 115 5.61 -3.61 -10.82
CA LYS A 115 5.24 -4.48 -11.96
C LYS A 115 6.33 -5.47 -12.35
N LYS A 116 7.59 -5.26 -11.93
CA LYS A 116 8.69 -6.21 -12.14
C LYS A 116 8.44 -7.56 -11.43
N LEU A 117 7.63 -7.58 -10.36
CA LEU A 117 7.18 -8.82 -9.70
C LEU A 117 6.51 -9.80 -10.67
N LEU A 118 5.84 -9.29 -11.71
CA LEU A 118 5.18 -10.13 -12.71
C LEU A 118 6.19 -10.92 -13.57
N LYS A 119 7.42 -10.42 -13.68
CA LYS A 119 8.49 -11.01 -14.50
C LYS A 119 9.33 -12.03 -13.74
N LEU A 120 9.40 -11.95 -12.42
CA LEU A 120 10.21 -12.86 -11.60
C LEU A 120 9.86 -14.32 -11.84
N ASN A 121 10.87 -15.17 -11.99
CA ASN A 121 10.74 -16.60 -12.05
C ASN A 121 10.79 -17.20 -10.62
N PHE A 122 9.64 -17.48 -10.04
CA PHE A 122 9.54 -18.05 -8.69
C PHE A 122 10.03 -19.51 -8.57
N GLU A 123 10.49 -20.14 -9.65
CA GLU A 123 11.23 -21.40 -9.57
C GLU A 123 12.73 -21.16 -9.39
N ASP A 124 13.23 -19.99 -9.76
CA ASP A 124 14.63 -19.60 -9.57
C ASP A 124 14.90 -19.21 -8.09
N PRO A 125 15.98 -19.70 -7.46
CA PRO A 125 16.30 -19.37 -6.07
C PRO A 125 16.62 -17.89 -5.82
N LEU A 126 17.27 -17.20 -6.76
CA LEU A 126 17.63 -15.79 -6.61
C LEU A 126 16.38 -14.91 -6.70
N ASP A 127 15.52 -15.14 -7.69
CA ASP A 127 14.25 -14.43 -7.82
C ASP A 127 13.33 -14.66 -6.62
N ARG A 128 13.31 -15.89 -6.08
CA ARG A 128 12.60 -16.18 -4.82
C ARG A 128 13.17 -15.43 -3.63
N SER A 129 14.49 -15.34 -3.52
CA SER A 129 15.16 -14.57 -2.47
C SER A 129 14.80 -13.08 -2.57
N ASN A 130 14.87 -12.51 -3.78
CA ASN A 130 14.50 -11.12 -4.04
C ASN A 130 13.01 -10.87 -3.72
N ALA A 131 12.12 -11.76 -4.14
CA ALA A 131 10.70 -11.67 -3.82
C ALA A 131 10.43 -11.80 -2.31
N SER A 132 11.20 -12.62 -1.58
CA SER A 132 11.08 -12.74 -0.12
C SER A 132 11.58 -11.48 0.60
N ALA A 133 12.67 -10.87 0.14
CA ALA A 133 13.19 -9.63 0.70
C ALA A 133 12.18 -8.48 0.50
N TRP A 134 11.65 -8.34 -0.72
CA TRP A 134 10.56 -7.42 -1.02
C TRP A 134 9.33 -7.64 -0.12
N LEU A 135 8.90 -8.90 0.06
CA LEU A 135 7.76 -9.21 0.93
C LEU A 135 8.01 -8.76 2.38
N GLY A 136 9.23 -8.94 2.89
CA GLY A 136 9.62 -8.48 4.22
C GLY A 136 9.40 -6.99 4.42
N ILE A 137 9.77 -6.17 3.42
CA ILE A 137 9.54 -4.72 3.42
C ILE A 137 8.03 -4.42 3.49
N VAL A 138 7.22 -5.02 2.61
CA VAL A 138 5.77 -4.79 2.56
C VAL A 138 5.11 -5.17 3.89
N LEU A 139 5.49 -6.30 4.47
CA LEU A 139 4.96 -6.75 5.77
C LEU A 139 5.32 -5.79 6.91
N ASN A 140 6.55 -5.26 6.92
CA ASN A 140 6.96 -4.27 7.92
C ASN A 140 6.09 -3.00 7.87
N PHE A 141 5.77 -2.50 6.67
CA PHE A 141 4.85 -1.38 6.52
C PHE A 141 3.41 -1.72 6.92
N GLN A 142 2.95 -2.91 6.59
CA GLN A 142 1.63 -3.38 6.98
C GLN A 142 1.46 -3.47 8.51
N GLU A 143 2.52 -3.72 9.26
CA GLU A 143 2.52 -3.77 10.73
C GLU A 143 2.71 -2.38 11.38
N SER A 144 3.57 -1.54 10.81
CA SER A 144 3.89 -0.20 11.35
C SER A 144 2.73 0.78 11.29
N ILE A 145 1.85 0.70 10.27
CA ILE A 145 0.64 1.56 10.17
C ILE A 145 -0.27 1.44 11.42
N PHE A 146 -0.25 0.31 12.13
CA PHE A 146 -1.13 0.07 13.28
C PHE A 146 -0.44 0.21 14.63
N THR A 147 0.89 0.32 14.66
CA THR A 147 1.68 0.40 15.90
C THR A 147 2.11 1.83 16.21
N ILE A 148 1.41 2.83 15.64
CA ILE A 148 1.70 4.28 15.60
C ILE A 148 2.24 4.82 16.93
N ASN A 149 3.55 4.66 17.11
CA ASN A 149 4.39 5.35 18.07
C ASN A 149 5.53 6.09 17.34
N GLU A 150 5.61 5.97 16.02
CA GLU A 150 6.59 6.68 15.18
C GLU A 150 6.06 8.05 14.77
N ASP A 151 6.99 8.99 14.65
CA ASP A 151 6.75 10.32 14.11
C ASP A 151 6.27 10.24 12.64
N PRO A 152 5.19 10.94 12.23
CA PRO A 152 4.66 10.86 10.87
C PRO A 152 5.66 11.21 9.76
N GLU A 153 6.59 12.15 9.99
CA GLU A 153 7.62 12.45 8.99
C GLU A 153 8.63 11.31 8.89
N GLN A 154 9.04 10.73 10.01
CA GLN A 154 9.95 9.58 10.02
C GLN A 154 9.34 8.37 9.30
N PHE A 155 8.03 8.16 9.45
CA PHE A 155 7.30 7.12 8.71
C PHE A 155 7.32 7.38 7.19
N LEU A 156 7.13 8.63 6.77
CA LEU A 156 7.24 9.03 5.36
C LEU A 156 8.67 8.85 4.80
N ASP A 157 9.70 9.26 5.55
CA ASP A 157 11.11 9.06 5.19
C ASP A 157 11.39 7.57 4.93
N SER A 158 10.99 6.73 5.88
CA SER A 158 11.16 5.28 5.81
C SER A 158 10.42 4.70 4.60
N TYR A 159 9.21 5.17 4.31
CA TYR A 159 8.43 4.71 3.16
C TYR A 159 9.11 5.06 1.83
N ILE A 160 9.62 6.29 1.66
CA ILE A 160 10.32 6.69 0.44
C ILE A 160 11.65 5.93 0.26
N GLU A 161 12.37 5.67 1.34
CA GLU A 161 13.58 4.86 1.29
C GLU A 161 13.28 3.42 0.84
N ALA A 162 12.25 2.83 1.44
CA ALA A 162 11.81 1.48 1.13
C ALA A 162 11.37 1.30 -0.33
N THR A 163 10.69 2.29 -0.94
CA THR A 163 10.33 2.19 -2.38
C THR A 163 11.56 2.13 -3.28
N ARG A 164 12.63 2.86 -2.95
CA ARG A 164 13.90 2.81 -3.67
C ARG A 164 14.62 1.47 -3.46
N GLU A 165 14.57 0.94 -2.24
CA GLU A 165 15.12 -0.37 -1.92
C GLU A 165 14.41 -1.48 -2.70
N VAL A 166 13.08 -1.44 -2.77
CA VAL A 166 12.27 -2.37 -3.58
C VAL A 166 12.69 -2.32 -5.05
N ASP A 167 12.87 -1.12 -5.60
CA ASP A 167 13.35 -0.97 -6.97
C ASP A 167 14.75 -1.59 -7.14
N ALA A 168 15.67 -1.41 -6.19
CA ALA A 168 17.00 -2.01 -6.24
C ALA A 168 16.96 -3.55 -6.18
N ILE A 169 16.19 -4.11 -5.24
CA ILE A 169 16.00 -5.56 -5.08
C ILE A 169 15.48 -6.19 -6.37
N LEU A 170 14.48 -5.56 -6.99
CA LEU A 170 13.82 -6.08 -8.19
C LEU A 170 14.52 -5.70 -9.51
N ASN A 171 15.56 -4.86 -9.47
CA ASN A 171 16.44 -4.59 -10.63
C ASN A 171 17.62 -5.56 -10.67
N ASN A 172 18.11 -6.02 -9.52
CA ASN A 172 19.18 -7.02 -9.45
C ASN A 172 18.77 -8.38 -10.06
N SER A 173 17.48 -8.61 -10.32
CA SER A 173 16.98 -9.78 -11.06
C SER A 173 17.04 -9.63 -12.58
N ASP A 174 17.18 -8.41 -13.13
CA ASP A 174 17.22 -8.17 -14.58
C ASP A 174 18.64 -8.30 -15.18
N GLU A 175 19.70 -8.37 -14.35
CA GLU A 175 21.11 -8.44 -14.79
C GLU A 175 21.67 -9.86 -14.99
N ASN A 176 20.86 -10.91 -14.81
CA ASN A 176 21.22 -12.32 -15.04
C ASN A 176 20.25 -13.02 -15.98
#